data_AF-A0A2W4RZT2-F1
#
_entry.id   AF-A0A2W4RZT2-F1
#
_cell.length_a   1.000
_cell.length_b   1.000
_cell.length_c   1.000
_cell.angle_alpha   90.00
_cell.angle_beta   90.00
_cell.angle_gamma   90.00
#
_symmetry.space_group_name_H-M   'P 1'
#
loop_
_entity.id
_entity.type
_entity.pdbx_description
1 polymer ?
#
loop_
_entity_poly.entity_id
_entity_poly.type
_entity_poly.pdbx_seq_one_letter_code
_entity_poly.pdbx_strand_id
1 'polypeptide(L)'
;MVSRGFTLVEVVVSISIVGACALGVTAAAILAARTLAAAHAEAGAALALASVADSLLLVPEPASGSRAEGRYHLQWTVVPVRGGARIVITATYDDGRVTRSVPLVVFHAPPPPRIGGRP
;
A
#
# COMPACT_ATOMS: atom_id res chain seq x y z
N MET A 1 3.08 -51.86 -39.03
CA MET A 1 3.18 -50.64 -38.19
C MET A 1 2.79 -49.45 -39.05
N VAL A 2 1.64 -48.83 -38.77
CA VAL A 2 1.20 -47.64 -39.52
C VAL A 2 1.84 -46.42 -38.86
N SER A 3 2.84 -45.83 -39.50
CA SER A 3 3.37 -44.53 -39.10
C SER A 3 2.38 -43.46 -39.55
N ARG A 4 1.45 -43.06 -38.67
CA ARG A 4 0.58 -41.91 -38.92
C ARG A 4 1.40 -40.64 -38.64
N GLY A 5 1.84 -39.97 -39.71
CA GLY A 5 2.48 -38.65 -39.62
C GLY A 5 1.45 -37.55 -39.34
N PHE A 6 1.90 -36.43 -38.78
CA PHE A 6 1.09 -35.23 -38.58
C PHE A 6 0.75 -34.58 -39.93
N THR A 7 -0.50 -34.19 -40.11
CA THR A 7 -0.91 -33.37 -41.25
C THR A 7 -0.46 -31.92 -41.05
N LEU A 8 -0.20 -31.20 -42.15
CA LEU A 8 0.15 -29.78 -42.09
C LEU A 8 -0.88 -28.96 -41.30
N VAL A 9 -2.17 -29.30 -41.45
CA VAL A 9 -3.27 -28.65 -40.73
C VAL A 9 -3.12 -28.86 -39.22
N GLU A 10 -2.86 -30.08 -38.75
CA GLU A 10 -2.66 -30.35 -37.31
C GLU A 10 -1.46 -29.59 -36.74
N VAL A 11 -0.36 -29.45 -37.51
CA VAL A 11 0.81 -28.67 -37.07
C VAL A 11 0.44 -27.19 -36.92
N VAL A 12 -0.24 -26.61 -37.90
CA VAL A 12 -0.68 -25.20 -37.87
C VAL A 12 -1.62 -24.96 -36.69
N VAL A 13 -2.58 -25.87 -36.46
CA VAL A 13 -3.49 -25.79 -35.30
C VAL A 13 -2.72 -25.88 -33.99
N SER A 14 -1.78 -26.82 -33.88
CA SER A 14 -0.97 -27.00 -32.67
C SER A 14 -0.15 -25.76 -32.35
N ILE A 15 0.52 -25.17 -33.34
CA ILE A 15 1.28 -23.93 -33.18
C ILE A 15 0.36 -22.78 -32.76
N SER A 16 -0.84 -22.69 -33.35
CA SER A 16 -1.81 -21.64 -33.01
C SER A 16 -2.30 -21.76 -31.57
N ILE A 17 -2.61 -22.97 -31.12
CA ILE A 17 -3.01 -23.25 -29.73
C ILE A 17 -1.88 -22.91 -28.77
N VAL A 18 -0.66 -23.37 -29.05
CA VAL A 18 0.52 -23.09 -28.22
C VAL A 18 0.77 -21.58 -28.14
N GLY A 19 0.67 -20.86 -29.26
CA GLY A 19 0.80 -19.41 -29.31
C GLY A 19 -0.25 -18.70 -28.45
N ALA A 20 -1.52 -19.09 -28.57
CA ALA A 20 -2.60 -18.55 -27.75
C ALA A 20 -2.38 -18.83 -26.25
N CYS A 21 -1.94 -20.04 -25.90
CA CYS A 21 -1.60 -20.41 -24.52
C CYS A 21 -0.44 -19.57 -23.98
N ALA A 22 0.63 -19.37 -24.76
CA ALA A 22 1.78 -18.58 -24.34
C ALA A 22 1.41 -17.11 -24.08
N LEU A 23 0.55 -16.53 -24.92
CA LEU A 23 0.01 -15.19 -24.70
C LEU A 23 -0.84 -15.12 -23.42
N GLY A 24 -1.69 -16.13 -23.20
CA GLY A 24 -2.50 -16.23 -21.97
C GLY A 24 -1.65 -16.28 -20.70
N VAL A 25 -0.61 -17.11 -20.67
CA VAL A 25 0.33 -17.22 -19.53
C VAL A 25 1.05 -15.89 -19.29
N THR A 26 1.49 -15.23 -20.36
CA THR A 26 2.19 -13.93 -20.25
C THR A 26 1.27 -12.85 -19.69
N ALA A 27 0.01 -12.79 -20.16
CA ALA A 27 -0.98 -11.85 -19.65
C ALA A 27 -1.28 -12.09 -18.15
N ALA A 28 -1.43 -13.35 -17.74
CA ALA A 28 -1.65 -13.72 -16.35
C ALA A 28 -0.44 -13.33 -15.46
N ALA A 29 0.78 -13.56 -15.93
CA ALA A 29 2.00 -13.17 -15.22
C ALA A 29 2.10 -11.65 -15.03
N ILE A 30 1.79 -10.87 -16.07
CA ILE A 30 1.75 -9.40 -15.98
C ILE A 30 0.69 -8.95 -14.98
N LEU A 31 -0.50 -9.56 -14.98
CA LEU A 31 -1.55 -9.23 -14.03
C LEU A 31 -1.10 -9.52 -12.59
N ALA A 32 -0.52 -10.69 -12.35
CA ALA A 32 -0.02 -11.10 -11.04
C ALA A 32 1.11 -10.18 -10.53
N ALA A 33 2.04 -9.78 -11.40
CA ALA A 33 3.08 -8.83 -11.06
C ALA A 33 2.51 -7.46 -10.67
N ARG A 34 1.48 -6.98 -11.39
CA ARG A 34 0.81 -5.71 -11.07
C ARG A 34 0.05 -5.78 -9.75
N THR A 35 -0.64 -6.89 -9.46
CA THR A 35 -1.35 -7.04 -8.18
C THR A 35 -0.39 -7.11 -7.01
N LEU A 36 0.75 -7.81 -7.17
CA LEU A 36 1.78 -7.88 -6.14
C LEU A 36 2.43 -6.52 -5.89
N ALA A 37 2.76 -5.78 -6.95
CA ALA A 37 3.32 -4.44 -6.83
C ALA A 37 2.38 -3.47 -6.11
N ALA A 38 1.08 -3.52 -6.42
CA ALA A 38 0.08 -2.71 -5.74
C ALA A 38 -0.05 -3.09 -4.25
N ALA A 39 -0.07 -4.38 -3.93
CA ALA A 39 -0.13 -4.87 -2.54
C ALA A 39 1.10 -4.45 -1.73
N HIS A 40 2.30 -4.53 -2.30
CA HIS A 40 3.53 -4.02 -1.66
C HIS A 40 3.48 -2.50 -1.45
N ALA A 41 2.96 -1.74 -2.42
CA ALA A 41 2.81 -0.30 -2.28
C ALA A 41 1.88 0.03 -1.10
N GLU A 42 0.73 -0.63 -0.99
CA GLU A 42 -0.24 -0.45 0.08
C GLU A 42 0.30 -0.87 1.45
N ALA A 43 0.99 -2.02 1.55
CA ALA A 43 1.63 -2.46 2.78
C ALA A 43 2.72 -1.46 3.25
N GLY A 44 3.53 -0.94 2.34
CA GLY A 44 4.52 0.07 2.66
C GLY A 44 3.89 1.40 3.12
N ALA A 45 2.76 1.80 2.55
CA ALA A 45 2.01 2.98 3.00
C ALA A 45 1.48 2.78 4.43
N ALA A 46 0.97 1.60 4.76
CA ALA A 46 0.50 1.28 6.10
C ALA A 46 1.63 1.31 7.14
N LEU A 47 2.82 0.77 6.80
CA LEU A 47 4.00 0.84 7.66
C LEU A 47 4.48 2.28 7.88
N ALA A 48 4.50 3.09 6.82
CA ALA A 48 4.88 4.50 6.91
C ALA A 48 3.88 5.31 7.76
N LEU A 49 2.58 5.06 7.62
CA LEU A 49 1.53 5.62 8.47
C LEU A 49 1.73 5.24 9.94
N ALA A 50 1.98 3.96 10.22
CA ALA A 50 2.21 3.47 11.58
C ALA A 50 3.45 4.10 12.20
N SER A 51 4.56 4.21 11.46
CA SER A 51 5.78 4.87 11.94
C SER A 51 5.54 6.32 12.35
N VAL A 52 4.79 7.09 11.55
CA VAL A 52 4.43 8.48 11.89
C VAL A 52 3.48 8.51 13.08
N ALA A 53 2.49 7.63 13.13
CA ALA A 53 1.56 7.53 14.26
C ALA A 53 2.29 7.27 15.58
N ASP A 54 3.19 6.27 15.61
CA ASP A 54 3.98 5.92 16.79
C ASP A 54 4.85 7.11 17.23
N SER A 55 5.48 7.79 16.28
CA SER A 55 6.30 8.98 16.56
C SER A 55 5.47 10.11 17.17
N LEU A 56 4.26 10.35 16.65
CA LEU A 56 3.37 11.41 17.14
C LEU A 56 2.77 11.09 18.52
N LEU A 57 2.52 9.82 18.82
CA LEU A 57 2.03 9.38 20.13
C LEU A 57 3.07 9.52 21.25
N LEU A 58 4.35 9.48 20.91
CA LEU A 58 5.44 9.71 21.87
C LEU A 58 5.66 11.19 22.19
N VAL A 59 5.12 12.11 21.39
CA VAL A 59 5.26 13.54 21.59
C VAL A 59 4.10 14.05 22.47
N PRO A 60 4.38 14.77 23.58
CA PRO A 60 3.33 15.28 24.45
C PRO A 60 2.35 16.22 23.75
N GLU A 61 2.87 17.09 22.89
CA GLU A 61 2.12 18.08 22.12
C GLU A 61 2.43 17.94 20.62
N PRO A 62 1.76 17.00 19.92
CA PRO A 62 2.01 16.77 18.51
C PRO A 62 1.52 17.95 17.67
N ALA A 63 2.31 18.34 16.66
CA ALA A 63 1.96 19.39 15.70
C ALA A 63 1.68 18.82 14.32
N SER A 64 0.87 19.52 13.53
CA SER A 64 0.60 19.19 12.12
C SER A 64 1.87 19.30 11.28
N GLY A 65 1.97 18.49 10.22
CA GLY A 65 3.16 18.46 9.40
C GLY A 65 3.05 17.56 8.18
N SER A 66 4.18 17.38 7.49
CA SER A 66 4.33 16.47 6.38
C SER A 66 5.72 15.85 6.36
N ARG A 67 5.83 14.70 5.69
CA ARG A 67 7.08 13.98 5.49
C ARG A 67 7.02 13.21 4.18
N ALA A 68 8.10 13.27 3.41
CA ALA A 68 8.31 12.34 2.31
C ALA A 68 9.17 11.17 2.79
N GLU A 69 8.76 9.95 2.48
CA GLU A 69 9.50 8.73 2.78
C GLU A 69 9.52 7.84 1.54
N GLY A 70 10.61 7.94 0.77
CA GLY A 70 10.73 7.27 -0.52
C GLY A 70 9.62 7.69 -1.47
N ARG A 71 8.73 6.75 -1.83
CA ARG A 71 7.60 6.98 -2.74
C ARG A 71 6.31 7.45 -2.04
N TYR A 72 6.33 7.56 -0.72
CA TYR A 72 5.17 7.91 0.10
C TYR A 72 5.24 9.37 0.53
N HIS A 73 4.20 10.14 0.24
CA HIS A 73 4.03 11.48 0.77
C HIS A 73 3.03 11.45 1.91
N LEU A 74 3.50 11.69 3.13
CA LEU A 74 2.70 11.68 4.35
C LEU A 74 2.36 13.11 4.74
N GLN A 75 1.12 13.35 5.11
CA GLN A 75 0.66 14.61 5.68
C GLN A 75 -0.24 14.33 6.88
N TRP A 76 -0.04 15.05 7.98
CA TRP A 76 -0.90 14.91 9.14
C TRP A 76 -1.37 16.24 9.70
N THR A 77 -2.59 16.22 10.20
CA THR A 77 -3.23 17.36 10.85
C THR A 77 -3.62 16.96 12.25
N VAL A 78 -3.24 17.79 13.23
CA VAL A 78 -3.58 17.63 14.64
C VAL A 78 -4.69 18.62 14.97
N VAL A 79 -5.82 18.09 15.45
CA VAL A 79 -6.98 18.87 15.87
C VAL A 79 -7.20 18.66 17.37
N PRO A 80 -7.15 19.71 18.21
CA PRO A 80 -7.41 19.56 19.63
C PRO A 80 -8.86 19.13 19.87
N VAL A 81 -9.06 18.19 20.79
CA VAL A 81 -10.39 17.69 21.20
C VAL A 81 -10.47 17.65 22.73
N ARG A 82 -11.67 17.52 23.31
CA ARG A 82 -11.81 17.44 24.78
C ARG A 82 -11.02 16.22 25.30
N GLY A 83 -10.02 16.47 26.13
CA GLY A 83 -9.19 15.43 26.74
C GLY A 83 -8.02 14.93 25.88
N GLY A 84 -7.66 15.63 24.79
CA GLY A 84 -6.52 15.24 23.97
C GLY A 84 -6.48 15.89 22.58
N ALA A 85 -5.98 15.16 21.60
CA ALA A 85 -5.92 15.57 20.20
C ALA A 85 -6.33 14.43 19.25
N ARG A 86 -7.03 14.78 18.18
CA ARG A 86 -7.31 13.90 17.04
C ARG A 86 -6.28 14.17 15.95
N ILE A 87 -5.56 13.14 15.55
CA ILE A 87 -4.52 13.20 14.52
C ILE A 87 -5.06 12.48 13.28
N VAL A 88 -5.12 13.18 12.16
CA VAL A 88 -5.47 12.59 10.85
C VAL A 88 -4.22 12.56 10.01
N ILE A 89 -3.74 11.36 9.68
CA ILE A 89 -2.53 11.12 8.89
C ILE A 89 -3.00 10.58 7.53
N THR A 90 -2.50 11.15 6.43
CA THR A 90 -2.81 10.71 5.07
C THR A 90 -1.51 10.34 4.38
N ALA A 91 -1.43 9.12 3.85
CA ALA A 91 -0.34 8.69 2.98
C ALA A 91 -0.81 8.71 1.53
N THR A 92 -0.13 9.49 0.69
CA THR A 92 -0.34 9.55 -0.75
C THR A 92 0.80 8.83 -1.47
N TYR A 93 0.47 7.91 -2.37
CA TYR A 93 1.45 7.13 -3.13
C TYR A 93 0.89 6.69 -4.50
N ASP A 94 1.78 6.37 -5.43
CA ASP A 94 1.41 5.76 -6.71
C ASP A 94 1.49 4.22 -6.61
N ASP A 95 0.40 3.53 -6.92
CA ASP A 95 0.33 2.06 -6.94
C ASP A 95 0.80 1.45 -8.29
N GLY A 96 1.32 2.28 -9.20
CA GLY A 96 1.71 1.91 -10.57
C GLY A 96 0.55 1.96 -11.56
N ARG A 97 -0.62 2.42 -11.14
CA ARG A 97 -1.80 2.68 -12.00
C ARG A 97 -2.37 4.07 -11.74
N VAL A 98 -2.55 4.40 -10.47
CA VAL A 98 -3.16 5.63 -10.00
C VAL A 98 -2.53 6.08 -8.70
N THR A 99 -2.56 7.39 -8.47
CA THR A 99 -2.26 7.95 -7.15
C THR A 99 -3.40 7.59 -6.18
N ARG A 100 -3.05 6.94 -5.06
CA ARG A 100 -3.97 6.62 -3.97
C ARG A 100 -3.64 7.44 -2.74
N SER A 101 -4.64 7.64 -1.91
CA SER A 101 -4.49 8.24 -0.58
C SER A 101 -5.18 7.38 0.46
N VAL A 102 -4.46 7.04 1.53
CA VAL A 102 -4.97 6.21 2.64
C VAL A 102 -4.94 7.05 3.91
N PRO A 103 -6.11 7.34 4.51
CA PRO A 103 -6.18 8.03 5.79
C PRO A 103 -6.06 7.05 6.96
N LEU A 104 -5.35 7.48 8.00
CA LEU A 104 -5.32 6.88 9.34
C LEU A 104 -5.72 7.95 10.35
N VAL A 105 -6.61 7.58 11.27
CA VAL A 105 -7.02 8.47 12.36
C VAL A 105 -6.56 7.89 13.69
N VAL A 106 -5.85 8.69 14.47
CA VAL A 106 -5.32 8.33 15.78
C VAL A 106 -5.80 9.34 16.82
N PHE A 107 -6.07 8.87 18.03
CA PHE A 107 -6.39 9.74 19.16
C PHE A 107 -5.22 9.72 20.15
N HIS A 108 -4.76 10.91 20.50
CA HIS A 108 -3.73 11.15 21.51
C HIS A 108 -4.40 11.71 22.77
N ALA A 109 -4.17 11.10 23.92
CA ALA A 109 -4.59 11.64 25.21
C ALA A 109 -3.32 11.90 26.05
N PRO A 110 -3.16 13.10 26.64
CA PRO A 110 -2.06 13.35 27.55
C PRO A 110 -2.15 12.38 28.74
N PRO A 111 -1.00 11.94 29.31
CA PRO A 111 -1.01 11.08 30.48
C PRO A 111 -1.78 11.75 31.62
N PRO A 112 -2.55 10.98 32.42
CA PRO A 112 -3.35 11.56 33.49
C PRO A 112 -2.47 12.34 34.47
N PRO A 113 -2.98 13.44 35.05
CA PRO A 113 -2.23 14.23 36.01
C PRO A 113 -1.74 13.34 37.17
N ARG A 114 -0.45 13.40 37.47
CA ARG A 114 0.13 12.63 38.58
C ARG A 114 -0.42 13.18 39.89
N ILE A 115 -1.09 12.33 40.68
CA ILE A 115 -1.50 12.67 42.04
C ILE A 115 -0.22 12.88 42.86
N GLY A 116 0.11 14.15 43.17
CA GLY A 116 1.24 14.52 44.04
C GLY A 116 2.30 15.48 43.47
N GLY A 117 2.20 15.94 42.21
CA GLY A 117 3.10 16.96 41.68
C GLY A 117 2.69 18.38 42.11
N ARG A 118 3.50 19.05 42.93
CA ARG A 118 3.37 20.49 43.23
C ARG A 118 3.85 21.33 42.02
N PRO A 119 3.33 22.56 41.86
CA PRO A 119 3.63 23.45 40.73
C PRO A 119 5.11 23.80 40.62
#